data_AF-A0A7V9Q6I5-F1
#
_entry.id   AF-A0A7V9Q6I5-F1
#
_cell.length_a   1.000
_cell.length_b   1.000
_cell.length_c   1.000
_cell.angle_alpha   90.00
_cell.angle_beta   90.00
_cell.angle_gamma   90.00
#
_symmetry.space_group_name_H-M   'P 1'
#
loop_
_entity.id
_entity.type
_entity.pdbx_description
1 polymer ?
#
loop_
_entity_poly.entity_id
_entity_poly.type
_entity_poly.pdbx_seq_one_letter_code
_entity_poly.pdbx_strand_id
1 'polypeptide(L)'
;MGNFTEIIGWVSSLILVLTIGKQVYKQWQENSSEGVSKWLFIGQMAASIGFLVYSLLVWNPVFIATNGVMVLNGLVGLLIVLRHRRHAKREEKGAGTASGLEAERA
;
A
#
# COMPACT_ATOMS: atom_id res chain seq x y z
N MET A 1 -30.90 -12.41 15.23
CA MET A 1 -30.62 -11.30 14.29
C MET A 1 -29.19 -11.39 13.71
N GLY A 2 -28.67 -12.61 13.43
CA GLY A 2 -27.25 -12.81 13.07
C GLY A 2 -26.91 -12.59 11.60
N ASN A 3 -27.76 -13.07 10.68
CA ASN A 3 -27.37 -13.12 9.26
C ASN A 3 -27.34 -11.74 8.57
N PHE A 4 -28.27 -10.84 8.90
CA PHE A 4 -28.36 -9.55 8.19
C PHE A 4 -27.20 -8.62 8.54
N THR A 5 -26.81 -8.58 9.82
CA THR A 5 -25.66 -7.80 10.28
C THR A 5 -24.35 -8.33 9.68
N GLU A 6 -24.19 -9.65 9.59
CA GLU A 6 -23.02 -10.26 8.94
C GLU A 6 -22.96 -9.95 7.45
N ILE A 7 -24.09 -10.05 6.73
CA ILE A 7 -24.17 -9.68 5.31
C ILE A 7 -23.75 -8.22 5.11
N ILE A 8 -24.29 -7.29 5.89
CA ILE A 8 -23.91 -5.87 5.82
C ILE A 8 -22.41 -5.70 6.08
N GLY A 9 -21.88 -6.37 7.11
CA GLY A 9 -20.47 -6.32 7.46
C GLY A 9 -19.58 -6.79 6.30
N TRP A 10 -19.86 -7.96 5.74
CA TRP A 10 -19.07 -8.52 4.64
C TRP A 10 -19.20 -7.72 3.35
N VAL A 11 -20.39 -7.24 3.00
CA VAL A 11 -20.58 -6.39 1.81
C VAL A 11 -19.85 -5.06 1.97
N SER A 12 -19.97 -4.41 3.12
CA SER A 12 -19.27 -3.16 3.41
C SER A 12 -17.74 -3.34 3.39
N SER A 13 -17.26 -4.45 3.96
CA SER A 13 -15.85 -4.85 3.92
C SER A 13 -15.36 -5.03 2.48
N LEU A 14 -16.11 -5.75 1.65
CA LEU A 14 -15.75 -5.98 0.25
C LEU A 14 -15.65 -4.68 -0.53
N ILE A 15 -16.63 -3.78 -0.37
CA ILE A 15 -16.61 -2.45 -0.99
C ILE A 15 -15.37 -1.66 -0.53
N LEU A 16 -15.05 -1.69 0.76
CA LEU A 16 -13.88 -1.01 1.31
C LEU A 16 -12.58 -1.57 0.73
N VAL A 17 -12.42 -2.89 0.68
CA VAL A 17 -11.24 -3.55 0.11
C VAL A 17 -11.08 -3.20 -1.37
N LEU A 18 -12.14 -3.27 -2.17
CA LEU A 18 -12.09 -2.97 -3.59
C LEU A 18 -11.74 -1.50 -3.85
N THR A 19 -12.31 -0.57 -3.07
CA THR A 19 -12.05 0.86 -3.23
C THR A 19 -10.61 1.23 -2.87
N ILE A 20 -10.09 0.73 -1.75
CA ILE A 20 -8.70 0.95 -1.35
C ILE A 20 -7.72 0.25 -2.30
N GLY A 21 -8.04 -0.98 -2.74
CA GLY A 21 -7.24 -1.70 -3.74
C GLY A 21 -7.11 -0.93 -5.05
N LYS A 22 -8.20 -0.34 -5.54
CA LYS A 22 -8.20 0.53 -6.72
C LYS A 22 -7.36 1.80 -6.51
N GLN A 23 -7.39 2.39 -5.32
CA GLN A 23 -6.56 3.56 -4.98
C GLN A 23 -5.07 3.20 -5.01
N VAL A 24 -4.68 2.07 -4.42
CA VAL A 24 -3.28 1.59 -4.44
C VAL A 24 -2.84 1.25 -5.86
N TYR A 25 -3.70 0.60 -6.65
CA TYR A 25 -3.41 0.29 -8.05
C TYR A 25 -3.18 1.55 -8.90
N LYS A 26 -4.01 2.60 -8.72
CA LYS A 26 -3.82 3.88 -9.42
C LYS A 26 -2.53 4.59 -9.01
N GLN A 27 -2.27 4.68 -7.71
CA GLN A 27 -1.02 5.26 -7.17
C GLN A 27 0.20 4.54 -7.72
N TRP A 28 0.10 3.22 -7.92
CA TRP A 28 1.14 2.43 -8.54
C TRP A 28 1.30 2.73 -10.03
N GLN A 29 0.20 2.74 -10.81
CA GLN A 29 0.23 2.97 -12.26
C GLN A 29 0.79 4.36 -12.61
N GLU A 30 0.46 5.37 -11.81
CA GLU A 30 0.82 6.76 -12.11
C GLU A 30 2.29 7.09 -11.80
N ASN A 31 3.04 6.21 -11.08
CA ASN A 31 4.46 6.39 -10.68
C ASN A 31 4.80 7.77 -10.07
N SER A 32 3.79 8.56 -9.73
CA SER A 32 3.86 9.92 -9.23
C SER A 32 3.11 9.96 -7.90
N SER A 33 3.81 10.43 -6.87
CA SER A 33 3.21 10.64 -5.54
C SER A 33 2.48 11.98 -5.45
N GLU A 34 2.26 12.70 -6.56
CA GLU A 34 1.80 14.09 -6.55
C GLU A 34 0.37 14.29 -6.01
N GLY A 35 -0.39 13.22 -5.77
CA GLY A 35 -1.75 13.32 -5.23
C GLY A 35 -1.98 12.67 -3.86
N VAL A 36 -1.09 11.81 -3.36
CA VAL A 36 -1.37 10.99 -2.17
C VAL A 36 -0.34 11.20 -1.09
N SER A 37 -0.83 11.74 0.04
CA SER A 37 -0.02 11.98 1.23
C SER A 37 0.55 10.68 1.77
N LYS A 38 1.89 10.57 1.81
CA LYS A 38 2.60 9.46 2.48
C LYS A 38 2.14 9.30 3.93
N TRP A 39 1.77 10.40 4.59
CA TRP A 39 1.24 10.39 5.95
C TRP A 39 -0.14 9.74 6.04
N LEU A 40 -0.99 9.92 5.03
CA LEU A 40 -2.29 9.25 4.96
C LEU A 40 -2.10 7.73 4.87
N PHE A 41 -1.18 7.28 4.02
CA PHE A 41 -0.86 5.86 3.88
C PHE A 41 -0.31 5.25 5.19
N ILE A 42 0.64 5.94 5.84
CA ILE A 42 1.19 5.51 7.14
C ILE A 42 0.08 5.44 8.19
N GLY A 43 -0.78 6.46 8.26
CA GLY A 43 -1.92 6.51 9.16
C GLY A 43 -2.91 5.37 8.92
N GLN A 44 -3.25 5.09 7.65
CA GLN A 44 -4.12 3.96 7.29
C GLN A 44 -3.50 2.62 7.66
N MET A 45 -2.21 2.42 7.42
CA MET A 45 -1.53 1.18 7.81
C MET A 45 -1.54 0.97 9.32
N ALA A 46 -1.20 2.02 10.08
CA ALA A 46 -1.24 1.98 11.55
C ALA A 46 -2.66 1.70 12.06
N ALA A 47 -3.68 2.35 11.48
CA ALA A 47 -5.08 2.13 11.83
C ALA A 47 -5.53 0.70 11.51
N SER A 48 -5.19 0.15 10.34
CA SER A 48 -5.54 -1.23 9.99
C SER A 48 -4.86 -2.25 10.90
N ILE A 49 -3.61 -2.05 11.30
CA ILE A 49 -2.95 -2.91 12.29
C ILE A 49 -3.66 -2.82 13.64
N GLY A 50 -3.96 -1.59 14.10
CA GLY A 50 -4.69 -1.36 15.35
C GLY A 50 -6.07 -2.03 15.35
N PHE A 51 -6.83 -1.89 14.27
CA PHE A 51 -8.13 -2.55 14.12
C PHE A 51 -8.04 -4.05 13.95
N LEU A 52 -6.99 -4.59 13.33
CA LEU A 52 -6.75 -6.02 13.28
C LEU A 52 -6.55 -6.58 14.70
N VAL A 53 -5.67 -5.95 15.50
CA VAL A 53 -5.45 -6.33 16.90
C VAL A 53 -6.74 -6.21 17.71
N TYR A 54 -7.43 -5.07 17.63
CA TYR A 54 -8.68 -4.85 18.34
C TYR A 54 -9.74 -5.89 17.97
N SER A 55 -9.92 -6.17 16.68
CA SER A 55 -10.95 -7.10 16.19
C SER A 55 -10.67 -8.55 16.55
N LEU A 56 -9.40 -8.94 16.67
CA LEU A 56 -9.01 -10.23 17.27
C LEU A 56 -9.44 -10.30 18.74
N LEU A 57 -9.23 -9.24 19.51
CA LEU A 57 -9.60 -9.20 20.94
C LEU A 57 -11.11 -9.29 21.17
N VAL A 58 -11.91 -8.67 20.30
CA VAL A 58 -13.38 -8.70 20.39
C VAL A 58 -14.02 -9.80 19.54
N TRP A 59 -13.22 -10.71 18.95
CA TRP A 59 -13.68 -11.81 18.11
C TRP A 59 -14.64 -11.40 16.98
N ASN A 60 -14.31 -10.32 16.27
CA ASN A 60 -15.09 -9.84 15.13
C ASN A 60 -14.50 -10.34 13.79
N PRO A 61 -15.02 -11.44 13.20
CA PRO A 61 -14.43 -12.08 12.03
C PRO A 61 -14.41 -11.16 10.79
N VAL A 62 -15.43 -10.33 10.61
CA VAL A 62 -15.51 -9.38 9.49
C VAL A 62 -14.37 -8.37 9.58
N PHE A 63 -14.17 -7.77 10.75
CA PHE A 63 -13.10 -6.77 10.93
C PHE A 63 -11.71 -7.41 10.86
N ILE A 64 -11.54 -8.63 11.38
CA ILE A 64 -10.27 -9.39 11.27
C ILE A 64 -9.93 -9.59 9.79
N ALA A 65 -10.86 -10.13 9.00
CA ALA A 65 -10.63 -10.38 7.58
C ALA A 65 -10.35 -9.08 6.80
N THR A 66 -11.16 -8.05 7.02
CA THR A 66 -11.02 -6.75 6.34
C THR A 66 -9.65 -6.14 6.61
N ASN A 67 -9.28 -5.99 7.89
CA ASN A 67 -8.04 -5.31 8.25
C ASN A 67 -6.80 -6.15 7.94
N GLY A 68 -6.90 -7.48 8.00
CA GLY A 68 -5.85 -8.37 7.51
C GLY A 68 -5.54 -8.13 6.03
N VAL A 69 -6.58 -8.04 5.18
CA VAL A 69 -6.41 -7.71 3.75
C VAL A 69 -5.83 -6.31 3.57
N MET A 70 -6.27 -5.31 4.35
CA MET A 70 -5.72 -3.95 4.26
C MET A 70 -4.23 -3.89 4.57
N VAL A 71 -3.79 -4.59 5.62
CA VAL A 71 -2.37 -4.67 5.98
C VAL A 71 -1.56 -5.32 4.85
N LEU A 72 -2.03 -6.45 4.32
CA LEU A 72 -1.38 -7.12 3.18
C LEU A 72 -1.28 -6.22 1.95
N ASN A 73 -2.37 -5.53 1.60
CA ASN A 73 -2.42 -4.63 0.46
C ASN A 73 -1.37 -3.50 0.58
N GLY A 74 -1.25 -2.87 1.75
CA GLY A 74 -0.24 -1.83 1.90
C GLY A 74 1.19 -2.36 2.04
N LEU A 75 1.41 -3.58 2.55
CA LEU A 75 2.73 -4.22 2.47
C LEU A 75 3.17 -4.45 1.01
N VAL A 76 2.26 -4.90 0.15
CA VAL A 76 2.51 -5.04 -1.28
C VAL A 76 2.82 -3.68 -1.91
N GLY A 77 2.03 -2.65 -1.60
CA GLY A 77 2.30 -1.28 -2.05
C GLY A 77 3.69 -0.78 -1.63
N LEU A 78 4.09 -1.01 -0.39
CA LEU A 78 5.40 -0.63 0.13
C LEU A 78 6.55 -1.36 -0.57
N LEU A 79 6.44 -2.69 -0.74
CA LEU A 79 7.46 -3.50 -1.41
C LEU A 79 7.70 -3.03 -2.84
N ILE A 80 6.64 -2.69 -3.56
CA ILE A 80 6.74 -2.22 -4.94
C ILE A 80 7.42 -0.86 -5.02
N VAL A 81 7.04 0.09 -4.16
CA VAL A 81 7.70 1.41 -4.08
C VAL A 81 9.20 1.26 -3.79
N LEU A 82 9.55 0.39 -2.84
CA LEU A 82 10.95 0.11 -2.52
C LEU A 82 11.71 -0.49 -3.71
N ARG A 83 11.06 -1.36 -4.51
CA ARG A 83 11.66 -1.94 -5.71
C ARG A 83 11.88 -0.90 -6.80
N HIS A 84 10.87 -0.10 -7.15
CA HIS A 84 11.00 0.97 -8.15
C HIS A 84 12.10 1.97 -7.77
N ARG A 85 12.15 2.41 -6.51
CA ARG A 85 13.17 3.37 -6.04
C ARG A 85 14.59 2.82 -6.10
N ARG A 86 14.77 1.49 -6.00
CA ARG A 86 16.07 0.82 -6.17
C ARG A 86 16.52 0.77 -7.62
N HIS A 87 15.60 0.63 -8.57
CA HIS A 87 15.91 0.65 -10.00
C HIS A 87 16.29 2.07 -10.46
N ALA A 88 15.51 3.09 -10.11
CA ALA A 88 15.82 4.49 -10.43
C ALA A 88 17.20 4.93 -9.93
N LYS A 89 17.57 4.57 -8.69
CA LYS A 89 18.90 4.88 -8.13
C LYS A 89 20.07 4.17 -8.83
N ARG A 90 19.84 3.02 -9.49
CA ARG A 90 20.87 2.31 -10.24
C ARG A 90 21.11 2.96 -11.59
N GLU A 91 20.04 3.43 -12.23
CA GLU A 91 20.10 4.15 -13.51
C GLU A 91 20.80 5.50 -13.37
N GLU A 92 20.48 6.30 -12.34
CA GLU A 92 21.19 7.56 -12.07
C GLU A 92 22.70 7.36 -11.81
N LYS A 93 23.06 6.34 -11.03
CA LYS A 93 24.48 6.03 -10.75
C LYS A 93 25.22 5.53 -12.00
N GLY A 94 24.57 4.74 -12.84
CA GLY A 94 25.12 4.27 -14.11
C GLY A 94 25.37 5.43 -15.08
N ALA A 95 24.39 6.32 -15.23
CA ALA A 95 24.49 7.51 -16.09
C ALA A 95 25.58 8.48 -15.61
N GLY A 96 25.67 8.73 -14.30
CA GLY A 96 26.72 9.62 -13.74
C GLY A 96 28.13 9.03 -13.85
N THR A 97 28.28 7.70 -13.75
CA THR A 97 29.58 7.04 -13.94
C THR A 97 30.02 7.09 -15.41
N ALA A 98 29.08 6.88 -16.35
CA ALA A 98 29.35 6.94 -17.78
C ALA A 98 29.79 8.35 -18.22
N SER A 99 29.08 9.41 -17.78
CA SER A 99 29.44 10.78 -18.16
C SER A 99 30.78 11.23 -17.55
N GLY A 100 31.14 10.75 -16.35
CA GLY A 100 32.43 11.04 -15.74
C GLY A 100 33.60 10.42 -16.50
N LEU A 101 33.43 9.19 -16.99
CA LEU A 101 34.44 8.49 -17.81
C LEU A 101 34.62 9.12 -19.19
N GLU A 102 33.57 9.68 -19.79
CA GLU A 102 33.66 10.41 -21.06
C GLU A 102 34.38 11.75 -20.87
N ALA A 103 34.14 12.46 -19.77
CA ALA A 103 34.78 13.73 -19.47
C ALA A 103 36.29 13.62 -19.16
N GLU A 104 36.74 12.51 -18.58
CA GLU A 104 38.16 12.25 -18.27
C GLU A 104 38.97 11.81 -19.52
N ARG A 105 38.28 11.36 -20.57
CA ARG A 105 38.89 10.90 -21.84
C ARG A 105 38.98 11.97 -22.93
N ALA A 106 38.35 13.12 -22.73
CA ALA A 106 38.33 14.26 -23.65
C ALA A 106 39.40 15.29 -23.30
#